data_AF-A0A963DTL7-F1
#
_entry.id   AF-A0A963DTL7-F1
#
_cell.length_a   1.000
_cell.length_b   1.000
_cell.length_c   1.000
_cell.angle_alpha   90.00
_cell.angle_beta   90.00
_cell.angle_gamma   90.00
#
_symmetry.space_group_name_H-M   'P 1'
#
loop_
_entity.id
_entity.type
_entity.pdbx_description
1 polymer ?
#
loop_
_entity_poly.entity_id
_entity_poly.type
_entity_poly.pdbx_seq_one_letter_code
_entity_poly.pdbx_strand_id
1 'polypeptide(L)'
;TALEVAQITLQRFTEQGPGEQALEEARQNITGGFALDLAGNRKLANYLGLIAFYHLPLDYLQNFVSLMNNISLEQVKDAWQRHIQPDRLITVVVGGGENAPDSSAQPLKKGS
;
A
#
# COMPACT_ATOMS: atom_id res chain seq x y z
N THR A 1 -8.66 9.26 19.88
CA THR A 1 -8.53 7.78 19.97
C THR A 1 -7.45 7.29 19.01
N ALA A 2 -7.02 6.03 19.09
CA ALA A 2 -6.07 5.47 18.11
C ALA A 2 -6.62 5.54 16.67
N LEU A 3 -7.94 5.42 16.49
CA LEU A 3 -8.60 5.59 15.20
C LEU A 3 -8.47 7.02 14.65
N GLU A 4 -8.75 8.03 15.48
CA GLU A 4 -8.58 9.44 15.07
C GLU A 4 -7.14 9.75 14.66
N VAL A 5 -6.15 9.24 15.41
CA VAL A 5 -4.73 9.43 15.06
C VAL A 5 -4.42 8.80 13.70
N ALA A 6 -4.94 7.60 13.42
CA ALA A 6 -4.75 6.94 12.14
C ALA A 6 -5.41 7.72 10.98
N GLN A 7 -6.63 8.22 11.18
CA GLN A 7 -7.35 9.03 10.19
C GLN A 7 -6.62 10.35 9.88
N ILE A 8 -6.21 11.08 10.92
CA ILE A 8 -5.44 12.33 10.78
C ILE A 8 -4.11 12.07 10.07
N THR A 9 -3.42 10.97 10.40
CA THR A 9 -2.16 10.60 9.75
C THR A 9 -2.36 10.33 8.26
N LEU A 10 -3.41 9.59 7.90
CA LEU A 10 -3.72 9.29 6.51
C LEU A 10 -4.10 10.55 5.73
N GLN A 11 -4.89 11.44 6.33
CA GLN A 11 -5.30 12.70 5.71
C GLN A 11 -4.09 13.60 5.46
N ARG A 12 -3.25 13.81 6.48
CA ARG A 12 -2.00 14.56 6.35
C ARG A 12 -1.08 13.97 5.27
N PHE A 13 -0.91 12.65 5.25
CA PHE A 13 -0.08 11.99 4.25
C PHE A 13 -0.65 12.16 2.83
N THR A 14 -1.98 12.17 2.69
CA THR A 14 -2.65 12.38 1.40
C THR A 14 -2.48 13.83 0.91
N GLU A 15 -2.53 14.81 1.81
CA GLU A 15 -2.36 16.23 1.49
C GLU A 15 -0.90 16.59 1.17
N GLN A 16 0.03 16.11 1.98
CA GLN A 16 1.45 16.53 1.92
C GLN A 16 2.28 15.59 1.04
N GLY A 17 1.83 14.34 0.87
CA GLY A 17 2.58 13.26 0.23
C GLY A 17 3.80 12.80 1.04
N PRO A 18 4.44 11.71 0.63
CA PRO A 18 5.72 11.30 1.21
C PRO A 18 6.83 12.31 0.89
N GLY A 19 7.81 12.41 1.79
CA GLY A 19 9.08 13.09 1.53
C GLY A 19 10.05 12.20 0.76
N GLU A 20 11.09 12.79 0.17
CA GLU A 20 12.12 12.05 -0.58
C GLU A 20 12.85 11.01 0.26
N GLN A 21 13.18 11.35 1.51
CA GLN A 21 13.82 10.42 2.43
C GLN A 21 12.94 9.20 2.71
N ALA A 22 11.63 9.40 2.89
CA ALA A 22 10.70 8.30 3.13
C ALA A 22 10.59 7.35 1.92
N LEU A 23 10.68 7.88 0.70
CA LEU A 23 10.74 7.05 -0.52
C LEU A 23 12.01 6.20 -0.54
N GLU A 24 13.15 6.79 -0.23
CA GLU A 24 14.42 6.07 -0.21
C GLU A 24 14.45 4.98 0.87
N GLU A 25 14.01 5.29 2.09
CA GLU A 25 13.87 4.31 3.17
C GLU A 25 12.91 3.16 2.79
N ALA A 26 11.80 3.48 2.13
CA ALA A 26 10.86 2.46 1.65
C ALA A 26 11.50 1.54 0.59
N ARG A 27 12.24 2.09 -0.38
CA ARG A 27 12.96 1.29 -1.38
C ARG A 27 13.98 0.37 -0.73
N GLN A 28 14.77 0.89 0.21
CA GLN A 28 15.78 0.10 0.92
C GLN A 28 15.14 -1.05 1.72
N ASN A 29 14.03 -0.78 2.41
CA ASN A 29 13.29 -1.83 3.13
C ASN A 29 12.75 -2.91 2.19
N ILE A 30 12.18 -2.54 1.04
CA ILE A 30 11.62 -3.49 0.06
C ILE A 30 12.72 -4.31 -0.61
N THR A 31 13.77 -3.64 -1.07
CA THR A 31 14.84 -4.28 -1.87
C THR A 31 15.83 -5.04 -1.01
N GLY A 32 16.10 -4.58 0.22
CA GLY A 32 17.06 -5.19 1.13
C GLY A 32 16.68 -6.62 1.56
N GLY A 33 15.39 -6.92 1.67
CA GLY A 33 14.89 -8.26 2.01
C GLY A 33 14.65 -9.19 0.81
N PHE A 34 14.66 -8.66 -0.42
CA PHE A 34 14.13 -9.37 -1.59
C PHE A 34 14.84 -10.69 -1.89
N ALA A 35 16.17 -10.71 -1.84
CA ALA A 35 16.94 -11.93 -2.10
C ALA A 35 16.65 -13.03 -1.05
N LEU A 36 16.48 -12.63 0.21
CA LEU A 36 16.12 -13.54 1.29
C LEU A 36 14.69 -14.08 1.11
N ASP A 37 13.75 -13.23 0.72
CA ASP A 37 12.38 -13.62 0.42
C ASP A 37 12.28 -14.64 -0.72
N LEU A 38 13.20 -14.59 -1.68
CA LEU A 38 13.28 -15.52 -2.82
C LEU A 38 14.03 -16.82 -2.54
N ALA A 39 14.78 -16.91 -1.44
CA ALA A 39 15.70 -18.03 -1.18
C ALA A 39 15.00 -19.41 -1.04
N GLY A 40 13.68 -19.44 -0.82
CA GLY A 40 12.92 -20.68 -0.66
C GLY A 40 12.15 -21.11 -1.91
N ASN A 41 12.18 -22.40 -2.25
CA ASN A 41 11.49 -22.97 -3.42
C ASN A 41 9.99 -22.62 -3.49
N ARG A 42 9.29 -22.63 -2.35
CA ARG A 42 7.87 -22.25 -2.29
C ARG A 42 7.66 -20.77 -2.67
N LYS A 43 8.56 -19.89 -2.23
CA LYS A 43 8.48 -18.45 -2.54
C LYS A 43 8.76 -18.22 -4.02
N LEU A 44 9.79 -18.87 -4.55
CA LEU A 44 10.11 -18.83 -5.97
C LEU A 44 8.93 -19.32 -6.84
N ALA A 45 8.32 -20.46 -6.49
CA ALA A 45 7.15 -20.97 -7.21
C ALA A 45 5.97 -19.99 -7.19
N ASN A 46 5.71 -19.32 -6.07
CA ASN A 46 4.67 -18.28 -5.99
C ASN A 46 4.97 -17.09 -6.93
N TYR A 47 6.22 -16.63 -6.97
CA TYR A 47 6.62 -15.55 -7.88
C TYR A 47 6.51 -15.95 -9.35
N LEU A 48 6.88 -17.19 -9.71
CA LEU A 48 6.67 -17.71 -11.05
C LEU A 48 5.18 -17.74 -11.43
N GLY A 49 4.31 -18.11 -10.49
CA GLY A 49 2.86 -18.02 -10.68
C GLY A 49 2.36 -16.60 -10.93
N LEU A 50 2.84 -15.61 -10.16
CA LEU A 50 2.51 -14.20 -10.36
C LEU A 50 2.98 -13.68 -11.71
N ILE A 51 4.20 -14.01 -12.11
CA ILE A 51 4.78 -13.63 -13.41
C ILE A 51 3.92 -14.17 -14.55
N ALA A 52 3.54 -15.45 -14.48
CA ALA A 52 2.69 -16.07 -15.48
C ALA A 52 1.28 -15.45 -15.51
N PHE A 53 0.67 -15.21 -14.35
CA PHE A 53 -0.70 -14.70 -14.25
C PHE A 53 -0.84 -13.24 -14.71
N TYR A 54 0.12 -12.39 -14.34
CA TYR A 54 0.11 -10.96 -14.71
C TYR A 54 0.89 -10.69 -16.00
N HIS A 55 1.34 -11.72 -16.72
CA HIS A 55 2.12 -11.60 -17.95
C HIS A 55 3.35 -10.68 -17.79
N LEU A 56 4.05 -10.81 -16.67
CA LEU A 56 5.26 -10.02 -16.42
C LEU A 56 6.42 -10.51 -17.30
N PRO A 57 7.41 -9.63 -17.59
CA PRO A 57 8.62 -10.04 -18.28
C PRO A 57 9.35 -11.20 -17.59
N LEU A 58 9.97 -12.08 -18.37
CA LEU A 58 10.69 -13.25 -17.83
C LEU A 58 11.93 -12.87 -17.01
N ASP A 59 12.45 -11.66 -17.23
CA ASP A 59 13.56 -11.07 -16.49
C ASP A 59 13.11 -10.24 -15.26
N TYR A 60 11.83 -10.31 -14.89
CA TYR A 60 11.25 -9.50 -13.81
C TYR A 60 11.99 -9.65 -12.48
N LEU A 61 12.37 -10.87 -12.09
CA LEU A 61 13.08 -11.10 -10.83
C LEU A 61 14.51 -10.53 -10.87
N GLN A 62 15.18 -10.56 -12.02
CA GLN A 62 16.50 -9.95 -12.20
C GLN A 62 16.41 -8.43 -12.12
N ASN A 63 15.35 -7.85 -12.70
CA ASN A 63 15.18 -6.40 -12.80
C ASN A 63 14.41 -5.79 -11.61
N PHE A 64 13.85 -6.59 -10.71
CA PHE A 64 12.97 -6.11 -9.64
C PHE A 64 13.55 -4.92 -8.86
N VAL A 65 14.80 -5.03 -8.39
CA VAL A 65 15.46 -3.95 -7.64
C VAL A 65 15.61 -2.69 -8.49
N SER A 66 15.97 -2.82 -9.77
CA SER A 66 16.05 -1.68 -10.69
C SER A 66 14.68 -1.04 -10.93
N LEU A 67 13.64 -1.86 -11.11
CA LEU A 67 12.26 -1.39 -11.25
C LEU A 67 11.83 -0.57 -10.02
N MET A 68 12.12 -1.05 -8.80
CA MET A 68 11.82 -0.31 -7.57
C MET A 68 12.59 1.01 -7.46
N ASN A 69 13.87 1.01 -7.82
CA ASN A 69 14.70 2.21 -7.75
C ASN A 69 14.33 3.28 -8.79
N ASN A 70 13.73 2.87 -9.91
CA ASN A 70 13.27 3.78 -10.96
C ASN A 70 11.91 4.44 -10.65
N ILE A 71 11.24 4.05 -9.56
CA ILE A 71 9.98 4.69 -9.14
C ILE A 71 10.29 6.09 -8.60
N SER A 72 9.70 7.10 -9.24
CA SER A 72 9.81 8.49 -8.82
C SER A 72 8.81 8.86 -7.72
N LEU A 73 9.12 9.92 -6.97
CA LEU A 73 8.22 10.45 -5.94
C LEU A 73 6.88 10.90 -6.52
N GLU A 74 6.88 11.46 -7.73
CA GLU A 74 5.68 11.89 -8.43
C GLU A 74 4.75 10.71 -8.74
N GLN A 75 5.30 9.60 -9.26
CA GLN A 75 4.52 8.39 -9.53
C GLN A 75 3.90 7.81 -8.25
N VAL A 76 4.61 7.87 -7.12
CA VAL A 76 4.06 7.45 -5.82
C VAL A 76 2.90 8.35 -5.40
N LYS A 77 3.06 9.67 -5.52
CA LYS A 77 2.01 10.64 -5.19
C LYS A 77 0.77 10.47 -6.06
N ASP A 78 0.95 10.33 -7.37
CA ASP A 78 -0.14 10.07 -8.32
C ASP A 78 -0.88 8.77 -8.00
N ALA A 79 -0.14 7.67 -7.82
CA ALA A 79 -0.75 6.38 -7.48
C ALA A 79 -1.51 6.44 -6.15
N TRP A 80 -0.94 7.11 -5.14
CA TRP A 80 -1.62 7.29 -3.86
C TRP A 80 -2.94 8.03 -4.01
N GLN A 81 -2.95 9.18 -4.70
CA GLN A 81 -4.17 9.98 -4.92
C GLN A 81 -5.25 9.23 -5.70
N ARG A 82 -4.86 8.37 -6.65
CA ARG A 82 -5.82 7.56 -7.42
C ARG A 82 -6.49 6.48 -6.57
N HIS A 83 -5.76 5.88 -5.64
CA HIS A 83 -6.21 4.68 -4.93
C HIS A 83 -6.65 4.91 -3.49
N ILE A 84 -6.17 5.96 -2.82
CA ILE A 84 -6.45 6.25 -1.42
C ILE A 84 -7.27 7.54 -1.32
N GLN A 85 -8.51 7.41 -0.88
CA GLN A 85 -9.44 8.52 -0.70
C GLN A 85 -9.88 8.53 0.78
N PRO A 86 -9.24 9.33 1.64
CA PRO A 86 -9.53 9.36 3.08
C PRO A 86 -11.01 9.58 3.40
N ASP A 87 -11.71 10.35 2.57
CA ASP A 87 -13.14 10.64 2.74
C ASP A 87 -14.07 9.46 2.38
N ARG A 88 -13.55 8.37 1.82
CA ARG A 88 -14.32 7.20 1.36
C ARG A 88 -13.90 5.90 2.05
N LEU A 89 -13.28 5.99 3.22
CA LEU A 89 -12.85 4.82 3.98
C LEU A 89 -14.03 4.11 4.65
N ILE A 90 -14.05 2.79 4.55
CA ILE A 90 -14.93 1.93 5.34
C ILE A 90 -14.14 1.47 6.56
N THR A 91 -14.60 1.82 7.76
CA THR A 91 -13.95 1.41 9.02
C THR A 91 -14.70 0.23 9.63
N VAL A 92 -13.99 -0.87 9.87
CA VAL A 92 -14.53 -2.06 10.54
C VAL A 92 -13.84 -2.22 11.90
N VAL A 93 -14.61 -2.18 12.98
CA VAL A 93 -14.12 -2.34 14.36
C VAL A 93 -14.62 -3.67 14.91
N VAL A 94 -13.71 -4.51 15.42
CA VAL A 94 -14.05 -5.82 16.01
C VAL A 94 -13.72 -5.80 17.50
N GLY A 95 -14.65 -6.24 18.35
CA GLY A 95 -14.45 -6.35 19.81
C GLY A 95 -14.59 -5.03 20.59
N GLY A 96 -15.18 -3.99 19.99
CA GLY A 96 -15.36 -2.68 20.64
C GLY A 96 -16.46 -2.70 21.69
N GLY A 97 -16.10 -2.51 22.97
CA GLY A 97 -17.04 -2.07 24.01
C GLY A 97 -17.45 -0.60 23.83
N GLU A 98 -18.10 -0.02 24.85
CA GLU A 98 -18.80 1.30 24.91
C GLU A 98 -18.08 2.54 24.31
N ASN A 99 -16.80 2.43 23.93
CA ASN A 99 -15.99 3.49 23.31
C ASN A 99 -15.73 3.30 21.81
N ALA A 100 -16.42 2.36 21.13
CA ALA A 100 -16.36 2.27 19.68
C ALA A 100 -16.98 3.56 19.07
N PRO A 101 -16.32 4.21 18.11
CA PRO A 101 -16.91 5.34 17.41
C PRO A 101 -18.21 4.90 16.74
N ASP A 102 -19.25 5.71 16.88
CA ASP A 102 -20.61 5.38 16.49
C ASP A 102 -20.67 4.90 15.03
N SER A 103 -21.17 3.68 14.82
CA SER A 103 -21.22 2.99 13.53
C SER A 103 -22.26 3.58 12.56
N SER A 104 -22.77 4.79 12.83
CA SER A 104 -23.82 5.46 12.06
C SER A 104 -23.32 6.14 10.77
N ALA A 105 -22.20 5.67 10.21
CA ALA A 105 -21.81 5.98 8.84
C ALA A 105 -22.80 5.33 7.86
N GLN A 106 -23.86 6.08 7.53
CA GLN A 106 -24.90 5.68 6.59
C GLN A 106 -24.28 5.28 5.23
N PRO A 107 -24.68 4.16 4.63
CA PRO A 107 -24.23 3.81 3.29
C PRO A 107 -24.68 4.90 2.31
N LEU A 108 -23.75 5.35 1.47
CA LEU A 108 -24.01 6.26 0.36
C LEU A 108 -25.24 5.77 -0.42
N LYS A 109 -26.31 6.58 -0.43
CA LYS A 109 -27.56 6.27 -1.12
C LYS A 109 -27.24 5.95 -2.59
N LYS A 110 -27.63 4.75 -3.03
CA LYS A 110 -27.59 4.32 -4.42
C LYS A 110 -28.46 5.29 -5.23
N GLY A 111 -27.86 5.94 -6.23
CA GLY A 111 -28.55 6.83 -7.16
C GLY A 111 -29.76 6.13 -7.81
N SER A 112 -30.85 6.87 -7.90
CA SER A 112 -32.06 6.54 -8.66
C SER A 112 -31.84 6.76 -10.16
#